data_AF-A0A6I1ZQL9-F1
#
_entry.id   AF-A0A6I1ZQL9-F1
#
_cell.length_a   1.000
_cell.length_b   1.000
_cell.length_c   1.000
_cell.angle_alpha   90.00
_cell.angle_beta   90.00
_cell.angle_gamma   90.00
#
_symmetry.space_group_name_H-M   'P 1'
#
loop_
_entity.id
_entity.type
_entity.pdbx_description
1 polymer ?
#
loop_
_entity_poly.entity_id
_entity_poly.type
_entity_poly.pdbx_seq_one_letter_code
_entity_poly.pdbx_strand_id
1 'polypeptide(L)'
;MSTLYIVLVVAAVLAVGIVLVVLTRPRGRRDVQSLYTEGLDHLLRGNLKQAYQSFKGVIDRDTEHISAYLKLGQVMRRGGAAESALKLHESLLARSALTIYERVELLKNLALDHGELRQYDRAVERVLAILKLEKRNAWALRHLVKFYRGLGNWEAAGKYLAQWQKATNREDTRLLALCRFRQGYDRRHEESPETVRSHYQQALKIDGEFAPAHYFLAESYADEADSCRRELAALSASDERETSHKQQSLEEKAAKLYSQTVVHWSAFLDISPTDTSMVLPRVEDALFYLQRFDDMEPFLRKVLGKDPDNLDGVASLANFYVRKGDLDRAEELLGTIPEVAAGNPLIQAIQLKLSYRQDAGHNLMPELDHLVDSIRLQAQAQASYREAPISLMSWLDPSSDPLEKLE
;
A
#
# COMPACT_ATOMS: atom_id res chain seq x y z
N MET A 1 73.93 -57.41 -2.99
CA MET A 1 72.48 -57.72 -2.88
C MET A 1 71.88 -57.37 -1.53
N SER A 2 72.67 -57.17 -0.46
CA SER A 2 72.15 -56.96 0.90
C SER A 2 71.70 -55.53 1.22
N THR A 3 72.39 -54.50 0.71
CA THR A 3 72.11 -53.09 1.09
C THR A 3 70.86 -52.53 0.43
N LEU A 4 70.64 -52.78 -0.86
CA LEU A 4 69.47 -52.30 -1.60
C LEU A 4 68.15 -52.89 -1.04
N TYR A 5 68.18 -54.16 -0.63
CA TYR A 5 67.03 -54.83 -0.06
C TYR A 5 66.62 -54.23 1.29
N ILE A 6 67.59 -53.92 2.15
CA ILE A 6 67.33 -53.27 3.45
C ILE A 6 66.71 -51.88 3.25
N VAL A 7 67.20 -51.10 2.29
CA VAL A 7 66.65 -49.77 1.98
C VAL A 7 65.19 -49.87 1.50
N LEU A 8 64.87 -50.84 0.64
CA LEU A 8 63.50 -51.06 0.15
C LEU A 8 62.54 -51.49 1.27
N VAL A 9 62.99 -52.36 2.18
CA VAL A 9 62.17 -52.78 3.33
C VAL A 9 61.91 -51.62 4.28
N VAL A 10 62.93 -50.80 4.58
CA VAL A 10 62.76 -49.62 5.45
C VAL A 10 61.83 -48.59 4.80
N ALA A 11 61.96 -48.35 3.49
CA ALA A 11 61.08 -47.46 2.76
C ALA A 11 59.63 -47.97 2.76
N ALA A 12 59.41 -49.29 2.62
CA ALA A 12 58.09 -49.90 2.69
C ALA A 12 57.46 -49.77 4.08
N VAL A 13 58.24 -49.98 5.15
CA VAL A 13 57.75 -49.81 6.54
C VAL A 13 57.42 -48.35 6.84
N LEU A 14 58.23 -47.40 6.36
CA LEU A 14 57.93 -45.96 6.48
C LEU A 14 56.69 -45.58 5.68
N ALA A 15 56.53 -46.09 4.46
CA ALA A 15 55.34 -45.84 3.64
C ALA A 15 54.08 -46.41 4.31
N VAL A 16 54.14 -47.64 4.85
CA VAL A 16 53.04 -48.24 5.62
C VAL A 16 52.76 -47.43 6.88
N GLY A 17 53.79 -46.97 7.60
CA GLY A 17 53.63 -46.11 8.77
C GLY A 17 52.95 -44.79 8.44
N ILE A 18 53.34 -44.13 7.34
CA ILE A 18 52.71 -42.89 6.86
C ILE A 18 51.26 -43.14 6.44
N VAL A 19 51.00 -44.21 5.69
CA VAL A 19 49.64 -44.59 5.26
C VAL A 19 48.77 -44.91 6.47
N LEU A 20 49.30 -45.61 7.47
CA LEU A 20 48.57 -45.96 8.69
C LEU A 20 48.30 -44.71 9.54
N VAL A 21 49.24 -43.76 9.63
CA VAL A 21 49.01 -42.44 10.26
C VAL A 21 47.97 -41.61 9.50
N VAL A 22 47.98 -41.62 8.17
CA VAL A 22 46.98 -40.89 7.36
C VAL A 22 45.59 -41.53 7.45
N LEU A 23 45.50 -42.86 7.53
CA LEU A 23 44.24 -43.61 7.65
C LEU A 23 43.68 -43.63 9.08
N THR A 24 44.54 -43.58 10.10
CA THR A 24 44.14 -43.52 11.52
C THR A 24 44.06 -42.11 12.08
N ARG A 25 44.56 -41.09 11.35
CA ARG A 25 44.21 -39.71 11.63
C ARG A 25 42.68 -39.62 11.60
N PRO A 26 42.02 -39.30 12.72
CA PRO A 26 40.57 -39.14 12.70
C PRO A 26 40.29 -38.07 11.65
N ARG A 27 39.51 -38.41 10.60
CA ARG A 27 38.88 -37.41 9.73
C ARG A 27 38.27 -36.40 10.70
N GLY A 28 38.86 -35.21 10.77
CA GLY A 28 38.71 -34.31 11.92
C GLY A 28 37.26 -34.25 12.34
N ARG A 29 36.96 -34.65 13.57
CA ARG A 29 35.65 -34.39 14.17
C ARG A 29 35.41 -32.91 13.93
N ARG A 30 34.43 -32.59 13.07
CA ARG A 30 34.12 -31.18 12.79
C ARG A 30 33.75 -30.56 14.12
N ASP A 31 34.50 -29.53 14.47
CA ASP A 31 34.31 -28.79 15.71
C ASP A 31 32.95 -28.07 15.68
N VAL A 32 32.33 -27.91 16.85
CA VAL A 32 31.00 -27.29 17.01
C VAL A 32 31.00 -25.88 16.42
N GLN A 33 32.08 -25.12 16.67
CA GLN A 33 32.24 -23.76 16.14
C GLN A 33 32.40 -23.74 14.62
N SER A 34 33.10 -24.72 14.05
CA SER A 34 33.25 -24.85 12.59
C SER A 34 31.90 -25.15 11.91
N LEU A 35 31.08 -26.02 12.48
CA LEU A 35 29.73 -26.30 11.95
C LEU A 35 28.80 -25.10 12.06
N TYR A 36 28.90 -24.36 13.17
CA TYR A 36 28.09 -23.16 13.38
C TYR A 36 28.43 -22.07 12.36
N THR A 37 29.72 -21.81 12.13
CA THR A 37 30.19 -20.82 11.14
C THR A 37 29.85 -21.22 9.71
N GLU A 38 29.97 -22.50 9.36
CA GLU A 38 29.53 -23.03 8.05
C GLU A 38 28.00 -22.85 7.87
N GLY A 39 27.21 -23.11 8.91
CA GLY A 39 25.76 -22.90 8.89
C GLY A 39 25.37 -21.44 8.66
N LEU A 40 26.11 -20.50 9.26
CA LEU A 40 25.91 -19.06 9.04
C LEU A 40 26.26 -18.65 7.61
N ASP A 41 27.39 -19.11 7.05
CA ASP A 41 27.78 -18.83 5.66
C ASP A 41 26.72 -19.36 4.66
N HIS A 42 26.25 -20.59 4.85
CA HIS A 42 25.18 -21.14 4.02
C HIS A 42 23.88 -20.35 4.14
N LEU A 43 23.49 -19.94 5.36
CA LEU A 43 22.29 -19.13 5.58
C LEU A 43 22.40 -17.76 4.90
N LEU A 44 23.57 -17.12 4.94
CA LEU A 44 23.83 -15.84 4.27
C LEU A 44 23.74 -15.97 2.74
N ARG A 45 24.20 -17.09 2.18
CA ARG A 45 24.12 -17.39 0.75
C ARG A 45 22.76 -17.90 0.28
N GLY A 46 21.79 -18.07 1.19
CA GLY A 46 20.47 -18.63 0.89
C GLY A 46 20.46 -20.15 0.69
N ASN A 47 21.55 -20.85 1.00
CA ASN A 47 21.68 -22.30 0.90
C ASN A 47 20.98 -23.00 2.09
N LEU A 48 19.65 -22.93 2.13
CA LEU A 48 18.85 -23.35 3.29
C LEU A 48 19.06 -24.83 3.69
N LYS A 49 19.19 -25.73 2.71
CA LYS A 49 19.38 -27.17 2.98
C LYS A 49 20.72 -27.45 3.68
N GLN A 50 21.79 -26.82 3.22
CA GLN A 50 23.12 -26.96 3.81
C GLN A 50 23.22 -26.25 5.17
N ALA A 51 22.58 -25.09 5.31
CA ALA A 51 22.47 -24.38 6.58
C ALA A 51 21.75 -25.26 7.63
N TYR A 52 20.63 -25.88 7.24
CA TYR A 52 19.88 -26.81 8.10
C TYR A 52 20.76 -27.96 8.59
N GLN A 53 21.48 -28.64 7.68
CA GLN A 53 22.36 -29.75 8.03
C GLN A 53 23.48 -29.32 8.99
N SER A 54 24.05 -28.14 8.77
CA SER A 54 25.13 -27.60 9.60
C SER A 54 24.65 -27.29 11.01
N PHE A 55 23.55 -26.55 11.18
CA PHE A 55 22.98 -26.24 12.50
C PHE A 55 22.43 -27.48 13.21
N LYS A 56 21.84 -28.43 12.48
CA LYS A 56 21.44 -29.72 13.05
C LYS A 56 22.66 -30.46 13.62
N GLY A 57 23.78 -30.48 12.87
CA GLY A 57 25.04 -31.06 13.33
C GLY A 57 25.64 -30.39 14.57
N VAL A 58 25.39 -29.09 14.77
CA VAL A 58 25.76 -28.36 16.01
C VAL A 58 24.94 -28.89 17.18
N ILE A 59 23.61 -28.92 17.02
CA ILE A 59 22.67 -29.34 18.09
C ILE A 59 22.85 -30.81 18.47
N ASP A 60 23.16 -31.69 17.51
CA ASP A 60 23.44 -33.11 17.76
C ASP A 60 24.70 -33.31 18.64
N ARG A 61 25.60 -32.31 18.70
CA ARG A 61 26.86 -32.36 19.48
C ARG A 61 26.78 -31.56 20.78
N ASP A 62 26.07 -30.45 20.76
CA ASP A 62 25.87 -29.54 21.88
C ASP A 62 24.38 -29.17 21.97
N THR A 63 23.66 -29.91 22.80
CA THR A 63 22.22 -29.72 23.01
C THR A 63 21.90 -28.43 23.76
N GLU A 64 22.89 -27.80 24.40
CA GLU A 64 22.73 -26.54 25.12
C GLU A 64 23.00 -25.30 24.24
N HIS A 65 23.43 -25.50 22.99
CA HIS A 65 23.77 -24.41 22.07
C HIS A 65 22.55 -23.62 21.56
N ILE A 66 22.00 -22.72 22.37
CA ILE A 66 20.79 -21.93 22.08
C ILE A 66 20.82 -21.25 20.71
N SER A 67 21.93 -20.59 20.37
CA SER A 67 22.02 -19.86 19.10
C SER A 67 21.90 -20.76 17.87
N ALA A 68 22.23 -22.05 17.97
CA ALA A 68 22.09 -22.99 16.86
C ALA A 68 20.62 -23.39 16.67
N TYR A 69 19.88 -23.60 17.76
CA TYR A 69 18.43 -23.81 17.70
C TYR A 69 17.70 -22.61 17.07
N LEU A 70 18.06 -21.38 17.48
CA LEU A 70 17.49 -20.16 16.91
C LEU A 70 17.75 -20.04 15.40
N LYS A 71 18.99 -20.33 14.95
CA LYS A 71 19.32 -20.28 13.52
C LYS A 71 18.70 -21.43 12.74
N LEU A 72 18.58 -22.62 13.32
CA LEU A 72 17.91 -23.75 12.70
C LEU A 72 16.43 -23.44 12.45
N GLY A 73 15.72 -22.90 13.45
CA GLY A 73 14.33 -22.50 13.28
C GLY A 73 14.17 -21.37 12.26
N GLN A 74 15.10 -20.38 12.23
CA GLN A 74 15.13 -19.37 11.17
C GLN A 74 15.26 -19.99 9.76
N VAL A 75 16.16 -20.98 9.59
CA VAL A 75 16.32 -21.71 8.32
C VAL A 75 15.04 -22.45 7.95
N MET A 76 14.40 -23.12 8.92
CA MET A 76 13.14 -23.84 8.72
C MET A 76 12.01 -22.91 8.29
N ARG A 77 11.86 -21.75 8.95
CA ARG A 77 10.88 -20.72 8.58
C ARG A 77 11.11 -20.23 7.15
N ARG A 78 12.35 -19.86 6.80
CA ARG A 78 12.71 -19.45 5.42
C ARG A 78 12.50 -20.56 4.39
N GLY A 79 12.57 -21.82 4.80
CA GLY A 79 12.29 -22.98 3.96
C GLY A 79 10.81 -23.34 3.84
N GLY A 80 9.89 -22.51 4.34
CA GLY A 80 8.44 -22.73 4.31
C GLY A 80 7.89 -23.60 5.45
N ALA A 81 8.73 -24.05 6.38
CA ALA A 81 8.34 -24.89 7.51
C ALA A 81 8.10 -24.07 8.79
N ALA A 82 7.29 -23.00 8.70
CA ALA A 82 7.06 -22.04 9.78
C ALA A 82 6.47 -22.68 11.05
N GLU A 83 5.52 -23.61 10.94
CA GLU A 83 4.97 -24.32 12.11
C GLU A 83 6.03 -25.15 12.85
N SER A 84 6.94 -25.77 12.11
CA SER A 84 8.01 -26.57 12.70
C SER A 84 9.07 -25.68 13.34
N ALA A 85 9.36 -24.52 12.74
CA ALA A 85 10.20 -23.49 13.33
C ALA A 85 9.62 -22.97 14.65
N LEU A 86 8.31 -22.68 14.67
CA LEU A 86 7.60 -22.23 15.87
C LEU A 86 7.73 -23.25 17.00
N LYS A 87 7.42 -24.54 16.74
CA LYS A 87 7.56 -25.61 17.74
C LYS A 87 8.99 -25.72 18.29
N LEU A 88 9.98 -25.59 17.41
CA LEU A 88 11.39 -25.63 17.80
C LEU A 88 11.73 -24.45 18.73
N HIS A 89 11.34 -23.22 18.37
CA HIS A 89 11.60 -22.05 19.21
C HIS A 89 10.79 -22.07 20.52
N GLU A 90 9.54 -22.52 20.52
CA GLU A 90 8.73 -22.68 21.73
C GLU A 90 9.37 -23.64 22.73
N SER A 91 10.04 -24.69 22.26
CA SER A 91 10.79 -25.62 23.12
C SER A 91 11.91 -24.94 23.93
N LEU A 92 12.42 -23.80 23.45
CA LEU A 92 13.46 -23.04 24.15
C LEU A 92 12.90 -22.20 25.31
N LEU A 93 11.58 -21.97 25.38
CA LEU A 93 10.96 -21.20 26.47
C LEU A 93 11.05 -21.92 27.82
N ALA A 94 11.11 -23.25 27.81
CA ALA A 94 11.21 -24.07 29.02
C ALA A 94 12.63 -24.12 29.61
N ARG A 95 13.64 -23.59 28.91
CA ARG A 95 15.03 -23.60 29.37
C ARG A 95 15.27 -22.49 30.40
N SER A 96 15.82 -22.85 31.55
CA SER A 96 15.90 -22.00 32.75
C SER A 96 17.02 -20.95 32.72
N ALA A 97 17.97 -20.99 31.78
CA ALA A 97 19.18 -20.16 31.80
C ALA A 97 19.43 -19.36 30.50
N LEU A 98 18.44 -18.61 30.00
CA LEU A 98 18.65 -17.70 28.87
C LEU A 98 19.21 -16.35 29.34
N THR A 99 20.29 -15.89 28.70
CA THR A 99 20.74 -14.50 28.84
C THR A 99 19.68 -13.53 28.31
N ILE A 100 19.77 -12.25 28.68
CA ILE A 100 18.85 -11.21 28.17
C ILE A 100 18.91 -11.15 26.63
N TYR A 101 20.13 -11.23 26.06
CA TYR A 101 20.33 -11.24 24.62
C TYR A 101 19.65 -12.43 23.94
N GLU A 102 19.86 -13.65 24.44
CA GLU A 102 19.24 -14.85 23.88
C GLU A 102 17.72 -14.85 24.04
N ARG A 103 17.21 -14.33 25.17
CA ARG A 103 15.77 -14.15 25.40
C ARG A 103 15.17 -13.19 24.38
N VAL A 104 15.85 -12.08 24.08
CA VAL A 104 15.40 -11.13 23.06
C VAL A 104 15.43 -11.79 21.67
N GLU A 105 16.51 -12.46 21.29
CA GLU A 105 16.61 -13.17 20.00
C GLU A 105 15.58 -14.30 19.84
N LEU A 106 15.27 -15.03 20.91
CA LEU A 106 14.19 -16.01 20.93
C LEU A 106 12.82 -15.36 20.70
N LEU A 107 12.51 -14.29 21.42
CA LEU A 107 11.25 -13.56 21.26
C LEU A 107 11.12 -12.98 19.84
N LYS A 108 12.21 -12.48 19.25
CA LYS A 108 12.21 -12.02 17.85
C LYS A 108 11.84 -13.15 16.90
N ASN A 109 12.46 -14.32 17.06
CA ASN A 109 12.20 -15.46 16.19
C ASN A 109 10.77 -16.00 16.35
N LEU A 110 10.25 -16.12 17.57
CA LEU A 110 8.86 -16.49 17.82
C LEU A 110 7.87 -15.49 17.20
N ALA A 111 8.15 -14.18 17.31
CA ALA A 111 7.33 -13.16 16.68
C ALA A 111 7.32 -13.29 15.16
N LEU A 112 8.47 -13.56 14.54
CA LEU A 112 8.58 -13.80 13.10
C LEU A 112 7.87 -15.09 12.67
N ASP A 113 7.97 -16.18 13.43
CA ASP A 113 7.24 -17.42 13.13
C ASP A 113 5.73 -17.21 13.19
N HIS A 114 5.22 -16.55 14.23
CA HIS A 114 3.80 -16.19 14.31
C HIS A 114 3.39 -15.26 13.16
N GLY A 115 4.25 -14.32 12.78
CA GLY A 115 4.03 -13.42 11.64
C GLY A 115 3.87 -14.16 10.31
N GLU A 116 4.75 -15.11 10.00
CA GLU A 116 4.64 -15.96 8.79
C GLU A 116 3.35 -16.79 8.79
N LEU A 117 2.90 -17.22 9.97
CA LEU A 117 1.64 -17.94 10.15
C LEU A 117 0.41 -17.02 10.21
N ARG A 118 0.57 -15.70 9.98
CA ARG A 118 -0.47 -14.67 10.10
C ARG A 118 -1.16 -14.61 11.47
N GLN A 119 -0.49 -15.10 12.51
CA GLN A 119 -0.94 -15.06 13.91
C GLN A 119 -0.49 -13.74 14.56
N TYR A 120 -0.94 -12.62 14.02
CA TYR A 120 -0.42 -11.29 14.38
C TYR A 120 -0.63 -10.94 15.86
N ASP A 121 -1.72 -11.36 16.49
CA ASP A 121 -1.96 -11.12 17.92
C ASP A 121 -0.84 -11.73 18.78
N ARG A 122 -0.50 -13.00 18.51
CA ARG A 122 0.59 -13.70 19.21
C ARG A 122 1.94 -13.06 18.90
N ALA A 123 2.16 -12.64 17.65
CA ALA A 123 3.39 -11.95 17.27
C ALA A 123 3.55 -10.64 18.08
N VAL A 124 2.48 -9.85 18.19
CA VAL A 124 2.45 -8.63 19.00
C VAL A 124 2.80 -8.92 20.47
N GLU A 125 2.23 -9.95 21.09
CA GLU A 125 2.55 -10.32 22.47
C GLU A 125 4.06 -10.58 22.66
N ARG A 126 4.68 -11.33 21.73
CA ARG A 126 6.13 -11.61 21.78
C ARG A 126 6.95 -10.34 21.63
N VAL A 127 6.58 -9.45 20.71
CA VAL A 127 7.30 -8.20 20.48
C VAL A 127 7.14 -7.21 21.63
N LEU A 128 5.96 -7.12 22.25
CA LEU A 128 5.76 -6.32 23.47
C LEU A 128 6.61 -6.83 24.64
N ALA A 129 6.84 -8.14 24.74
CA ALA A 129 7.78 -8.69 25.73
C ALA A 129 9.22 -8.22 25.49
N ILE A 130 9.64 -8.00 24.24
CA ILE A 130 10.95 -7.40 23.93
C ILE A 130 11.02 -5.96 24.44
N LEU A 131 9.98 -5.14 24.23
CA LEU A 131 9.96 -3.75 24.70
C LEU A 131 9.97 -3.61 26.24
N LYS A 132 9.52 -4.64 26.97
CA LYS A 132 9.67 -4.70 28.44
C LYS A 132 11.13 -4.82 28.86
N LEU A 133 11.95 -5.51 28.07
CA LEU A 133 13.40 -5.68 28.30
C LEU A 133 14.20 -4.50 27.72
N GLU A 134 13.85 -4.07 26.51
CA GLU A 134 14.56 -3.06 25.74
C GLU A 134 13.59 -1.99 25.24
N LYS A 135 13.33 -0.97 26.06
CA LYS A 135 12.29 0.05 25.83
C LYS A 135 12.36 0.78 24.48
N ARG A 136 13.54 0.87 23.87
CA ARG A 136 13.78 1.57 22.59
C ARG A 136 14.29 0.65 21.48
N ASN A 137 13.98 -0.65 21.56
CA ASN A 137 14.38 -1.59 20.51
C ASN A 137 13.69 -1.24 19.18
N ALA A 138 14.48 -0.74 18.23
CA ALA A 138 13.99 -0.31 16.92
C ALA A 138 13.39 -1.46 16.10
N TRP A 139 13.93 -2.67 16.22
CA TRP A 139 13.38 -3.86 15.57
C TRP A 139 11.97 -4.16 16.11
N ALA A 140 11.80 -4.11 17.43
CA ALA A 140 10.52 -4.39 18.08
C ALA A 140 9.46 -3.35 17.72
N LEU A 141 9.80 -2.06 17.81
CA LEU A 141 8.90 -0.98 17.40
C LEU A 141 8.45 -1.14 15.94
N ARG A 142 9.39 -1.48 15.04
CA ARG A 142 9.09 -1.72 13.62
C ARG A 142 8.10 -2.88 13.42
N HIS A 143 8.35 -4.01 14.06
CA HIS A 143 7.52 -5.20 13.91
C HIS A 143 6.14 -5.03 14.53
N LEU A 144 6.01 -4.22 15.59
CA LEU A 144 4.69 -3.83 16.08
C LEU A 144 3.91 -3.05 15.03
N VAL A 145 4.54 -2.11 14.31
CA VAL A 145 3.86 -1.42 13.20
C VAL A 145 3.38 -2.43 12.16
N LYS A 146 4.24 -3.34 11.70
CA LYS A 146 3.90 -4.39 10.73
C LYS A 146 2.72 -5.25 11.21
N PHE A 147 2.78 -5.77 12.44
CA PHE A 147 1.75 -6.68 12.95
C PHE A 147 0.44 -5.98 13.29
N TYR A 148 0.47 -4.75 13.83
CA TYR A 148 -0.77 -4.00 14.06
C TYR A 148 -1.45 -3.56 12.76
N ARG A 149 -0.68 -3.26 11.69
CA ARG A 149 -1.24 -3.09 10.34
C ARG A 149 -1.93 -4.38 9.87
N GLY A 150 -1.30 -5.53 10.07
CA GLY A 150 -1.88 -6.84 9.76
C GLY A 150 -3.17 -7.15 10.53
N LEU A 151 -3.34 -6.57 11.72
CA LEU A 151 -4.57 -6.66 12.54
C LEU A 151 -5.62 -5.60 12.19
N GLY A 152 -5.32 -4.64 11.30
CA GLY A 152 -6.17 -3.48 11.07
C GLY A 152 -6.23 -2.50 12.26
N ASN A 153 -5.34 -2.63 13.24
CA ASN A 153 -5.27 -1.72 14.39
C ASN A 153 -4.34 -0.53 14.06
N TRP A 154 -4.86 0.40 13.26
CA TRP A 154 -4.12 1.56 12.78
C TRP A 154 -3.78 2.60 13.86
N GLU A 155 -4.52 2.60 14.97
CA GLU A 155 -4.20 3.43 16.14
C GLU A 155 -2.90 2.98 16.79
N ALA A 156 -2.80 1.68 17.10
CA ALA A 156 -1.58 1.11 17.65
C ALA A 156 -0.42 1.20 16.65
N ALA A 157 -0.67 0.90 15.36
CA ALA A 157 0.35 1.03 14.31
C ALA A 157 0.93 2.45 14.25
N GLY A 158 0.09 3.49 14.19
CA GLY A 158 0.53 4.88 14.19
C GLY A 158 1.28 5.29 15.47
N LYS A 159 0.83 4.79 16.63
CA LYS A 159 1.51 5.03 17.93
C LYS A 159 2.92 4.45 17.96
N TYR A 160 3.12 3.22 17.49
CA TYR A 160 4.43 2.58 17.47
C TYR A 160 5.31 3.10 16.34
N LEU A 161 4.73 3.54 15.23
CA LEU A 161 5.43 4.21 14.14
C LEU A 161 6.06 5.51 14.61
N ALA A 162 5.29 6.36 15.31
CA ALA A 162 5.80 7.60 15.89
C ALA A 162 6.96 7.36 16.89
N GLN A 163 6.92 6.25 17.65
CA GLN A 163 8.02 5.86 18.54
C GLN A 163 9.24 5.37 17.74
N TRP A 164 9.02 4.56 16.70
CA TRP A 164 10.07 4.06 15.83
C TRP A 164 10.80 5.19 15.10
N GLN A 165 10.07 6.17 14.58
CA GLN A 165 10.62 7.36 13.91
C GLN A 165 11.55 8.13 14.86
N LYS A 166 11.09 8.38 16.10
CA LYS A 166 11.90 9.03 17.14
C LYS A 166 13.14 8.23 17.53
N ALA A 167 13.04 6.90 17.60
CA ALA A 167 14.16 6.03 17.98
C ALA A 167 15.22 5.90 16.88
N THR A 168 14.83 6.03 15.61
CA THR A 168 15.71 5.81 14.45
C THR A 168 16.12 7.09 13.73
N ASN A 169 15.55 8.24 14.09
CA ASN A 169 15.68 9.51 13.38
C ASN A 169 15.37 9.38 11.88
N ARG A 170 14.40 8.53 11.55
CA ARG A 170 13.87 8.34 10.19
C ARG A 170 12.40 8.73 10.23
N GLU A 171 11.97 9.50 9.25
CA GLU A 171 10.58 9.94 9.18
C GLU A 171 9.86 9.28 8.02
N ASP A 172 8.60 8.95 8.25
CA ASP A 172 7.68 8.51 7.22
C ASP A 172 6.32 9.15 7.50
N THR A 173 6.16 10.36 6.97
CA THR A 173 4.92 11.13 7.07
C THR A 173 3.80 10.46 6.29
N ARG A 174 4.09 9.81 5.16
CA ARG A 174 3.11 9.15 4.30
C ARG A 174 2.46 7.95 5.00
N LEU A 175 3.25 7.05 5.60
CA LEU A 175 2.71 5.91 6.37
C LEU A 175 2.00 6.38 7.65
N LEU A 176 2.49 7.44 8.28
CA LEU A 176 1.84 8.00 9.46
C LEU A 176 0.47 8.63 9.11
N ALA A 177 0.40 9.35 7.99
CA ALA A 177 -0.84 9.87 7.42
C ALA A 177 -1.79 8.73 7.04
N LEU A 178 -1.30 7.66 6.42
CA LEU A 178 -2.08 6.46 6.14
C LEU A 178 -2.67 5.83 7.41
N CYS A 179 -1.88 5.70 8.48
CA CYS A 179 -2.37 5.18 9.76
C CYS A 179 -3.48 6.07 10.34
N ARG A 180 -3.36 7.40 10.26
CA ARG A 180 -4.41 8.33 10.71
C ARG A 180 -5.65 8.27 9.84
N PHE A 181 -5.49 8.23 8.53
CA PHE A 181 -6.57 8.10 7.58
C PHE A 181 -7.37 6.81 7.81
N ARG A 182 -6.68 5.68 7.98
CA ARG A 182 -7.28 4.37 8.20
C ARG A 182 -8.10 4.26 9.49
N GLN A 183 -7.74 5.02 10.53
CA GLN A 183 -8.54 5.09 11.76
C GLN A 183 -9.96 5.58 11.49
N GLY A 184 -10.13 6.59 10.63
CA GLY A 184 -11.45 7.07 10.20
C GLY A 184 -12.06 6.22 9.09
N TYR A 185 -11.25 5.81 8.10
CA TYR A 185 -11.75 5.07 6.94
C TYR A 185 -12.35 3.72 7.34
N ASP A 186 -11.69 2.94 8.18
CA ASP A 186 -12.17 1.60 8.54
C ASP A 186 -13.45 1.66 9.39
N ARG A 187 -13.67 2.76 10.14
CA ARG A 187 -14.85 2.99 10.99
C ARG A 187 -15.90 3.90 10.37
N ARG A 188 -15.77 4.26 9.09
CA ARG A 188 -16.61 5.27 8.43
C ARG A 188 -18.10 4.98 8.40
N HIS A 189 -18.48 3.71 8.57
CA HIS A 189 -19.87 3.27 8.63
C HIS A 189 -20.41 3.16 10.06
N GLU A 190 -19.55 3.28 11.07
CA GLU A 190 -19.87 3.14 12.50
C GLU A 190 -19.86 4.51 13.20
N GLU A 191 -18.96 5.41 12.79
CA GLU A 191 -18.76 6.73 13.38
C GLU A 191 -19.49 7.85 12.61
N SER A 192 -19.67 9.01 13.25
CA SER A 192 -20.29 10.16 12.60
C SER A 192 -19.39 10.74 11.48
N PRO A 193 -19.97 11.34 10.42
CA PRO A 193 -19.17 11.96 9.36
C PRO A 193 -18.15 12.96 9.88
N GLU A 194 -18.46 13.74 10.92
CA GLU A 194 -17.54 14.71 11.52
C GLU A 194 -16.31 14.04 12.15
N THR A 195 -16.53 12.90 12.81
CA THR A 195 -15.45 12.13 13.45
C THR A 195 -14.52 11.54 12.38
N VAL A 196 -15.11 10.95 11.34
CA VAL A 196 -14.38 10.40 10.19
C VAL A 196 -13.57 11.49 9.47
N ARG A 197 -14.17 12.66 9.22
CA ARG A 197 -13.48 13.79 8.59
C ARG A 197 -12.36 14.33 9.46
N SER A 198 -12.49 14.33 10.78
CA SER A 198 -11.40 14.71 11.70
C SER A 198 -10.16 13.83 11.50
N HIS A 199 -10.34 12.53 11.31
CA HIS A 199 -9.23 11.61 10.99
C HIS A 199 -8.57 11.95 9.64
N TYR A 200 -9.35 12.25 8.61
CA TYR A 200 -8.82 12.64 7.30
C TYR A 200 -8.07 13.97 7.37
N GLN A 201 -8.62 14.97 8.06
CA GLN A 201 -7.96 16.26 8.29
C GLN A 201 -6.66 16.10 9.09
N GLN A 202 -6.62 15.19 10.07
CA GLN A 202 -5.38 14.88 10.80
C GLN A 202 -4.34 14.21 9.91
N ALA A 203 -4.76 13.35 8.98
CA ALA A 203 -3.86 12.78 7.97
C ALA A 203 -3.28 13.89 7.08
N LEU A 204 -4.10 14.84 6.62
CA LEU A 204 -3.64 15.98 5.81
C LEU A 204 -2.74 16.97 6.57
N LYS A 205 -2.88 17.06 7.90
CA LYS A 205 -1.93 17.82 8.74
C LYS A 205 -0.55 17.17 8.81
N ILE A 206 -0.46 15.86 8.60
CA ILE A 206 0.81 15.11 8.59
C ILE A 206 1.41 15.12 7.19
N ASP A 207 0.59 14.88 6.18
CA ASP A 207 0.97 14.89 4.77
C ASP A 207 -0.12 15.57 3.94
N GLY A 208 0.14 16.81 3.56
CA GLY A 208 -0.80 17.64 2.79
C GLY A 208 -1.03 17.14 1.36
N GLU A 209 -0.17 16.26 0.84
CA GLU A 209 -0.30 15.65 -0.48
C GLU A 209 -0.83 14.21 -0.38
N PHE A 210 -1.47 13.86 0.73
CA PHE A 210 -2.07 12.55 0.93
C PHE A 210 -3.42 12.45 0.19
N ALA A 211 -3.34 12.11 -1.11
CA ALA A 211 -4.46 12.04 -2.04
C ALA A 211 -5.71 11.30 -1.51
N PRO A 212 -5.62 10.12 -0.85
CA PRO A 212 -6.80 9.45 -0.30
C PRO A 212 -7.60 10.33 0.66
N ALA A 213 -6.94 11.08 1.54
CA ALA A 213 -7.65 11.93 2.47
C ALA A 213 -8.37 13.08 1.76
N HIS A 214 -7.77 13.67 0.72
CA HIS A 214 -8.47 14.67 -0.11
C HIS A 214 -9.70 14.08 -0.80
N TYR A 215 -9.55 12.92 -1.45
CA TYR A 215 -10.66 12.24 -2.13
C TYR A 215 -11.82 11.93 -1.17
N PHE A 216 -11.55 11.24 -0.06
CA PHE A 216 -12.61 10.79 0.85
C PHE A 216 -13.20 11.90 1.71
N LEU A 217 -12.43 12.96 1.98
CA LEU A 217 -12.95 14.14 2.65
C LEU A 217 -13.94 14.89 1.76
N ALA A 218 -13.63 15.05 0.47
CA ALA A 218 -14.55 15.60 -0.51
C ALA A 218 -15.80 14.74 -0.70
N GLU A 219 -15.66 13.42 -0.86
CA GLU A 219 -16.80 12.49 -0.93
C GLU A 219 -17.72 12.62 0.29
N SER A 220 -17.13 12.65 1.49
CA SER A 220 -17.90 12.82 2.71
C SER A 220 -18.65 14.15 2.74
N TYR A 221 -18.03 15.25 2.32
CA TYR A 221 -18.70 16.55 2.22
C TYR A 221 -19.82 16.55 1.16
N ALA A 222 -19.57 15.96 -0.01
CA ALA A 222 -20.53 15.86 -1.09
C ALA A 222 -21.77 15.07 -0.68
N ASP A 223 -21.60 13.92 -0.04
CA ASP A 223 -22.71 13.06 0.40
C ASP A 223 -23.61 13.75 1.45
N GLU A 224 -23.01 14.53 2.35
CA GLU A 224 -23.77 15.34 3.30
C GLU A 224 -24.47 16.51 2.60
N ALA A 225 -23.82 17.18 1.65
CA ALA A 225 -24.43 18.23 0.86
C ALA A 225 -25.61 17.71 0.03
N ASP A 226 -25.46 16.55 -0.60
CA ASP A 226 -26.51 15.83 -1.32
C ASP A 226 -27.68 15.48 -0.40
N SER A 227 -27.39 15.12 0.85
CA SER A 227 -28.42 14.86 1.86
C SER A 227 -29.18 16.13 2.24
N CYS A 228 -28.48 17.26 2.42
CA CYS A 228 -29.12 18.56 2.62
C CYS A 228 -30.01 18.96 1.43
N ARG A 229 -29.54 18.75 0.18
CA ARG A 229 -30.34 19.01 -1.03
C ARG A 229 -31.60 18.15 -1.10
N ARG A 230 -31.49 16.85 -0.77
CA ARG A 230 -32.65 15.94 -0.72
C ARG A 230 -33.68 16.40 0.31
N GLU A 231 -33.22 16.85 1.48
CA GLU A 231 -34.11 17.41 2.50
C GLU A 231 -34.76 18.73 2.06
N LEU A 232 -34.02 19.63 1.41
CA LEU A 232 -34.56 20.86 0.82
C LEU A 232 -35.67 20.57 -0.19
N ALA A 233 -35.43 19.63 -1.11
CA ALA A 233 -36.43 19.24 -2.10
C ALA A 233 -37.71 18.70 -1.44
N ALA A 234 -37.59 17.92 -0.37
CA ALA A 234 -38.74 17.41 0.38
C ALA A 234 -39.52 18.51 1.12
N LEU A 235 -38.83 19.54 1.64
CA LEU A 235 -39.46 20.67 2.36
C LEU A 235 -40.24 21.60 1.43
N SER A 236 -39.78 21.74 0.17
CA SER A 236 -40.47 22.56 -0.85
C SER A 236 -41.88 22.06 -1.20
N ALA A 237 -42.24 20.86 -0.75
CA ALA A 237 -43.57 20.26 -0.90
C ALA A 237 -44.51 20.48 0.31
N SER A 238 -44.10 21.26 1.32
CA SER A 238 -44.83 21.47 2.59
C SER A 238 -45.05 22.95 2.96
N ASP A 239 -46.00 23.24 3.85
CA ASP A 239 -46.57 24.56 4.22
C ASP A 239 -45.53 25.67 4.53
N GLU A 240 -45.83 26.94 4.18
CA GLU A 240 -44.85 27.98 3.79
C GLU A 240 -44.07 28.73 4.90
N ARG A 241 -44.50 28.72 6.17
CA ARG A 241 -43.95 29.67 7.19
C ARG A 241 -42.87 29.10 8.12
N GLU A 242 -42.97 27.85 8.56
CA GLU A 242 -41.89 27.18 9.32
C GLU A 242 -40.78 26.64 8.40
N THR A 243 -41.09 26.44 7.13
CA THR A 243 -40.18 25.93 6.10
C THR A 243 -39.08 26.91 5.73
N SER A 244 -39.32 28.23 5.77
CA SER A 244 -38.37 29.25 5.28
C SER A 244 -37.05 29.29 6.06
N HIS A 245 -37.07 29.32 7.40
CA HIS A 245 -35.83 29.34 8.20
C HIS A 245 -35.04 28.04 8.09
N LYS A 246 -35.74 26.90 8.02
CA LYS A 246 -35.10 25.59 7.86
C LYS A 246 -34.48 25.44 6.47
N GLN A 247 -35.15 25.94 5.43
CA GLN A 247 -34.62 25.98 4.07
C GLN A 247 -33.33 26.80 3.99
N GLN A 248 -33.35 28.04 4.48
CA GLN A 248 -32.15 28.88 4.47
C GLN A 248 -30.96 28.21 5.17
N SER A 249 -31.18 27.61 6.35
CA SER A 249 -30.14 26.90 7.09
C SER A 249 -29.55 25.71 6.31
N LEU A 250 -30.40 24.93 5.64
CA LEU A 250 -29.96 23.79 4.83
C LEU A 250 -29.23 24.23 3.56
N GLU A 251 -29.64 25.33 2.92
CA GLU A 251 -28.97 25.92 1.76
C GLU A 251 -27.57 26.42 2.12
N GLU A 252 -27.45 27.19 3.21
CA GLU A 252 -26.16 27.67 3.72
C GLU A 252 -25.23 26.50 4.06
N LYS A 253 -25.78 25.45 4.70
CA LYS A 253 -25.04 24.23 5.02
C LYS A 253 -24.57 23.50 3.76
N ALA A 254 -25.46 23.28 2.78
CA ALA A 254 -25.13 22.61 1.52
C ALA A 254 -24.07 23.39 0.73
N ALA A 255 -24.21 24.73 0.62
CA ALA A 255 -23.25 25.58 -0.07
C ALA A 255 -21.86 25.53 0.59
N LYS A 256 -21.81 25.53 1.93
CA LYS A 256 -20.54 25.37 2.66
C LYS A 256 -19.90 24.01 2.38
N LEU A 257 -20.68 22.94 2.38
CA LEU A 257 -20.20 21.57 2.14
C LEU A 257 -19.71 21.38 0.70
N TYR A 258 -20.44 21.88 -0.30
CA TYR A 258 -19.97 21.86 -1.70
C TYR A 258 -18.73 22.71 -1.91
N SER A 259 -18.60 23.84 -1.22
CA SER A 259 -17.37 24.63 -1.29
C SER A 259 -16.16 23.83 -0.79
N GLN A 260 -16.31 23.08 0.31
CA GLN A 260 -15.25 22.18 0.80
C GLN A 260 -14.99 21.02 -0.15
N THR A 261 -16.04 20.48 -0.77
CA THR A 261 -15.96 19.40 -1.76
C THR A 261 -15.07 19.80 -2.94
N VAL A 262 -15.32 20.96 -3.55
CA VAL A 262 -14.53 21.47 -4.69
C VAL A 262 -13.07 21.71 -4.28
N VAL A 263 -12.82 22.25 -3.08
CA VAL A 263 -11.46 22.48 -2.56
C VAL A 263 -10.70 21.16 -2.47
N HIS A 264 -11.28 20.13 -1.86
CA HIS A 264 -10.60 18.87 -1.63
C HIS A 264 -10.44 18.03 -2.90
N TRP A 265 -11.41 18.00 -3.82
CA TRP A 265 -11.22 17.34 -5.11
C TRP A 265 -10.24 18.08 -6.03
N SER A 266 -10.18 19.41 -5.96
CA SER A 266 -9.12 20.15 -6.68
C SER A 266 -7.74 19.76 -6.19
N ALA A 267 -7.55 19.68 -4.87
CA ALA A 267 -6.28 19.23 -4.28
C ALA A 267 -6.00 17.73 -4.57
N PHE A 268 -7.03 16.89 -4.67
CA PHE A 268 -6.86 15.50 -5.10
C PHE A 268 -6.33 15.41 -6.54
N LEU A 269 -6.95 16.12 -7.50
CA LEU A 269 -6.49 16.14 -8.90
C LEU A 269 -5.16 16.85 -9.09
N ASP A 270 -4.79 17.72 -8.16
CA ASP A 270 -3.45 18.28 -8.12
C ASP A 270 -2.37 17.20 -7.91
N ILE A 271 -2.71 16.13 -7.19
CA ILE A 271 -1.82 15.01 -6.87
C ILE A 271 -1.98 13.89 -7.89
N SER A 272 -3.21 13.62 -8.35
CA SER A 272 -3.56 12.51 -9.25
C SER A 272 -4.39 13.00 -10.44
N PRO A 273 -3.80 13.72 -11.41
CA PRO A 273 -4.53 14.26 -12.54
C PRO A 273 -5.13 13.16 -13.44
N THR A 274 -4.50 11.99 -13.51
CA THR A 274 -4.97 10.83 -14.29
C THR A 274 -6.31 10.28 -13.83
N ASP A 275 -6.73 10.59 -12.60
CA ASP A 275 -7.97 10.11 -11.99
C ASP A 275 -9.12 11.13 -12.09
N THR A 276 -9.03 12.04 -13.07
CA THR A 276 -10.01 13.11 -13.31
C THR A 276 -11.43 12.59 -13.44
N SER A 277 -11.67 11.53 -14.21
CA SER A 277 -13.00 10.94 -14.38
C SER A 277 -13.65 10.47 -13.08
N MET A 278 -12.88 10.17 -12.03
CA MET A 278 -13.44 9.68 -10.77
C MET A 278 -14.24 10.75 -10.01
N VAL A 279 -13.84 12.02 -10.13
CA VAL A 279 -14.41 13.12 -9.33
C VAL A 279 -15.16 14.15 -10.18
N LEU A 280 -14.87 14.21 -11.48
CA LEU A 280 -15.32 15.32 -12.32
C LEU A 280 -16.85 15.52 -12.36
N PRO A 281 -17.69 14.48 -12.52
CA PRO A 281 -19.14 14.67 -12.51
C PRO A 281 -19.63 15.30 -11.21
N ARG A 282 -19.05 14.90 -10.08
CA ARG A 282 -19.44 15.43 -8.77
C ARG A 282 -18.90 16.85 -8.55
N VAL A 283 -17.73 17.19 -9.10
CA VAL A 283 -17.22 18.58 -9.12
C VAL A 283 -18.17 19.48 -9.93
N GLU A 284 -18.60 19.03 -11.11
CA GLU A 284 -19.56 19.78 -11.94
C GLU A 284 -20.86 20.04 -11.21
N ASP A 285 -21.44 19.02 -10.56
CA ASP A 285 -22.65 19.14 -9.75
C ASP A 285 -22.49 20.15 -8.60
N ALA A 286 -21.35 20.11 -7.91
CA ALA A 286 -21.03 21.02 -6.81
C ALA A 286 -20.89 22.47 -7.30
N LEU A 287 -20.16 22.70 -8.40
CA LEU A 287 -19.99 24.03 -9.00
C LEU A 287 -21.31 24.58 -9.53
N PHE A 288 -22.14 23.73 -10.15
CA PHE A 288 -23.46 24.10 -10.62
C PHE A 288 -24.36 24.55 -9.45
N TYR A 289 -24.39 23.77 -8.36
CA TYR A 289 -25.16 24.15 -7.16
C TYR A 289 -24.70 25.49 -6.57
N LEU A 290 -23.38 25.71 -6.53
CA LEU A 290 -22.78 26.95 -6.04
C LEU A 290 -22.98 28.15 -6.97
N GLN A 291 -23.62 27.99 -8.13
CA GLN A 291 -23.69 28.99 -9.20
C GLN A 291 -22.30 29.49 -9.65
N ARG A 292 -21.28 28.65 -9.47
CA ARG A 292 -19.89 28.90 -9.83
C ARG A 292 -19.48 28.07 -11.04
N PHE A 293 -20.42 27.87 -11.96
CA PHE A 293 -20.19 27.02 -13.13
C PHE A 293 -19.06 27.55 -14.03
N ASP A 294 -18.85 28.87 -14.07
CA ASP A 294 -17.72 29.48 -14.79
C ASP A 294 -16.35 29.10 -14.20
N ASP A 295 -16.27 28.64 -12.95
CA ASP A 295 -15.02 28.15 -12.36
C ASP A 295 -14.59 26.79 -12.94
N MET A 296 -15.43 26.14 -13.74
CA MET A 296 -15.10 24.88 -14.40
C MET A 296 -13.96 25.03 -15.41
N GLU A 297 -13.92 26.15 -16.15
CA GLU A 297 -12.83 26.43 -17.11
C GLU A 297 -11.45 26.53 -16.42
N PRO A 298 -11.23 27.41 -15.43
CA PRO A 298 -9.94 27.48 -14.74
C PRO A 298 -9.62 26.19 -13.99
N PHE A 299 -10.62 25.46 -13.48
CA PHE A 299 -10.42 24.15 -12.86
C PHE A 299 -9.85 23.12 -13.86
N LEU A 300 -10.49 22.94 -15.02
CA LEU A 300 -10.06 21.98 -16.04
C LEU A 300 -8.75 22.38 -16.71
N ARG A 301 -8.53 23.67 -16.96
CA ARG A 301 -7.24 24.16 -17.49
C ARG A 301 -6.08 23.84 -16.55
N LYS A 302 -6.31 23.87 -15.23
CA LYS A 302 -5.30 23.48 -14.24
C LYS A 302 -4.98 21.99 -14.32
N VAL A 303 -5.99 21.13 -14.49
CA VAL A 303 -5.81 19.69 -14.70
C VAL A 303 -5.00 19.43 -15.97
N LEU A 304 -5.41 20.02 -17.09
CA LEU A 304 -4.74 19.87 -18.39
C LEU A 304 -3.32 20.47 -18.42
N GLY A 305 -3.04 21.47 -17.59
CA GLY A 305 -1.68 21.97 -17.40
C GLY A 305 -0.73 20.96 -16.75
N LYS A 306 -1.26 20.00 -15.97
CA LYS A 306 -0.49 18.91 -15.33
C LYS A 306 -0.46 17.64 -16.18
N ASP A 307 -1.56 17.36 -16.86
CA ASP A 307 -1.72 16.20 -17.72
C ASP A 307 -2.38 16.62 -19.05
N PRO A 308 -1.58 17.07 -20.04
CA PRO A 308 -2.09 17.54 -21.33
C PRO A 308 -2.82 16.45 -22.14
N ASP A 309 -2.49 15.18 -21.90
CA ASP A 309 -3.06 14.03 -22.60
C ASP A 309 -4.34 13.50 -21.91
N ASN A 310 -4.83 14.19 -20.87
CA ASN A 310 -6.01 13.80 -20.11
C ASN A 310 -7.29 13.94 -20.94
N LEU A 311 -7.71 12.85 -21.59
CA LEU A 311 -8.89 12.85 -22.47
C LEU A 311 -10.17 13.24 -21.74
N ASP A 312 -10.33 12.87 -20.46
CA ASP A 312 -11.49 13.25 -19.65
C ASP A 312 -11.53 14.77 -19.43
N GLY A 313 -10.38 15.37 -19.09
CA GLY A 313 -10.24 16.81 -18.92
C GLY A 313 -10.50 17.58 -20.21
N VAL A 314 -9.96 17.11 -21.34
CA VAL A 314 -10.18 17.73 -22.67
C VAL A 314 -11.65 17.63 -23.05
N ALA A 315 -12.24 16.45 -22.94
CA ALA A 315 -13.63 16.19 -23.21
C ALA A 315 -14.54 17.13 -22.39
N SER A 316 -14.37 17.17 -21.08
CA SER A 316 -15.22 18.01 -20.23
C SER A 316 -15.03 19.50 -20.50
N LEU A 317 -13.83 19.96 -20.85
CA LEU A 317 -13.60 21.38 -21.16
C LEU A 317 -14.24 21.76 -22.49
N ALA A 318 -14.11 20.90 -23.51
CA ALA A 318 -14.81 21.08 -24.77
C ALA A 318 -16.33 21.07 -24.58
N ASN A 319 -16.86 20.13 -23.80
CA ASN A 319 -18.28 20.06 -23.45
C ASN A 319 -18.75 21.32 -22.69
N PHE A 320 -17.93 21.86 -21.80
CA PHE A 320 -18.19 23.12 -21.12
C PHE A 320 -18.32 24.29 -22.13
N TYR A 321 -17.40 24.41 -23.08
CA TYR A 321 -17.48 25.44 -24.13
C TYR A 321 -18.71 25.28 -25.03
N VAL A 322 -19.03 24.05 -25.45
CA VAL A 322 -20.26 23.75 -26.21
C VAL A 322 -21.52 24.18 -25.44
N ARG A 323 -21.58 23.93 -24.13
CA ARG A 323 -22.71 24.36 -23.28
C ARG A 323 -22.82 25.88 -23.15
N LYS A 324 -21.68 26.58 -23.11
CA LYS A 324 -21.61 28.05 -23.04
C LYS A 324 -21.93 28.73 -24.38
N GLY A 325 -21.82 27.98 -25.48
CA GLY A 325 -22.00 28.50 -26.84
C GLY A 325 -20.71 28.99 -27.49
N ASP A 326 -19.56 28.78 -26.84
CA ASP A 326 -18.24 29.13 -27.36
C ASP A 326 -17.72 28.02 -28.29
N LEU A 327 -18.39 27.84 -29.43
CA LEU A 327 -18.17 26.71 -30.34
C LEU A 327 -16.75 26.70 -30.91
N ASP A 328 -16.19 27.87 -31.24
CA ASP A 328 -14.83 28.00 -31.80
C ASP A 328 -13.76 27.46 -30.84
N ARG A 329 -13.88 27.78 -29.54
CA ARG A 329 -12.94 27.29 -28.52
C ARG A 329 -13.08 25.79 -28.27
N ALA A 330 -14.30 25.26 -28.40
CA ALA A 330 -14.52 23.81 -28.33
C ALA A 330 -13.87 23.10 -29.51
N GLU A 331 -14.01 23.63 -30.73
CA GLU A 331 -13.42 23.08 -31.94
C GLU A 331 -11.89 23.13 -31.90
N GLU A 332 -11.31 24.27 -31.50
CA GLU A 332 -9.87 24.43 -31.33
C GLU A 332 -9.30 23.38 -30.36
N LEU A 333 -9.93 23.21 -29.19
CA LEU A 333 -9.48 22.27 -28.18
C LEU A 333 -9.62 20.81 -28.63
N LEU A 334 -10.71 20.44 -29.30
CA LEU A 334 -10.87 19.11 -29.86
C LEU A 334 -9.89 18.86 -31.01
N GLY A 335 -9.45 19.90 -31.72
CA GLY A 335 -8.40 19.81 -32.74
C GLY A 335 -7.01 19.53 -32.20
N THR A 336 -6.75 19.73 -30.89
CA THR A 336 -5.44 19.45 -30.29
C THR A 336 -5.21 17.97 -29.95
N ILE A 337 -6.26 17.14 -29.97
CA ILE A 337 -6.13 15.73 -29.59
C ILE A 337 -5.52 14.89 -30.72
N PRO A 338 -4.71 13.86 -30.41
CA PRO A 338 -4.22 12.92 -31.42
C PRO A 338 -5.36 12.18 -32.13
N GLU A 339 -5.20 11.81 -33.40
CA GLU A 339 -6.20 11.04 -34.17
C GLU A 339 -6.62 9.74 -33.48
N VAL A 340 -5.69 9.07 -32.79
CA VAL A 340 -5.98 7.85 -32.03
C VAL A 340 -6.98 8.11 -30.89
N ALA A 341 -6.92 9.30 -30.27
CA ALA A 341 -7.84 9.70 -29.21
C ALA A 341 -9.22 10.14 -29.74
N ALA A 342 -9.32 10.55 -31.01
CA ALA A 342 -10.60 10.86 -31.65
C ALA A 342 -11.54 9.63 -31.74
N GLY A 343 -10.99 8.41 -31.61
CA GLY A 343 -11.74 7.17 -31.48
C GLY A 343 -12.48 6.98 -30.15
N ASN A 344 -12.19 7.80 -29.13
CA ASN A 344 -12.79 7.69 -27.80
C ASN A 344 -14.29 8.06 -27.85
N PRO A 345 -15.21 7.22 -27.32
CA PRO A 345 -16.65 7.50 -27.37
C PRO A 345 -17.06 8.82 -26.72
N LEU A 346 -16.40 9.23 -25.63
CA LEU A 346 -16.70 10.49 -24.97
C LEU A 346 -16.35 11.69 -25.86
N ILE A 347 -15.19 11.63 -26.54
CA ILE A 347 -14.76 12.64 -27.50
C ILE A 347 -15.73 12.72 -28.68
N GLN A 348 -16.10 11.57 -29.26
CA GLN A 348 -17.06 11.49 -30.36
C GLN A 348 -18.42 12.06 -29.98
N ALA A 349 -18.90 11.75 -28.77
CA ALA A 349 -20.15 12.32 -28.27
C ALA A 349 -20.11 13.85 -28.18
N ILE A 350 -18.97 14.43 -27.81
CA ILE A 350 -18.81 15.88 -27.74
C ILE A 350 -18.68 16.50 -29.14
N GLN A 351 -17.93 15.88 -30.04
CA GLN A 351 -17.86 16.28 -31.44
C GLN A 351 -19.25 16.30 -32.08
N LEU A 352 -20.06 15.25 -31.86
CA LEU A 352 -21.46 15.18 -32.30
C LEU A 352 -22.29 16.36 -31.77
N LYS A 353 -22.16 16.67 -30.47
CA LYS A 353 -22.84 17.81 -29.85
C LYS A 353 -22.39 19.14 -30.44
N LEU A 354 -21.10 19.30 -30.73
CA LEU A 354 -20.55 20.49 -31.37
C LEU A 354 -21.11 20.66 -32.78
N SER A 355 -21.06 19.61 -33.61
CA SER A 355 -21.59 19.63 -34.99
C SER A 355 -23.09 19.99 -35.00
N TYR A 356 -23.89 19.41 -34.10
CA TYR A 356 -25.31 19.78 -33.98
C TYR A 356 -25.53 21.25 -33.62
N ARG A 357 -24.67 21.81 -32.76
CA ARG A 357 -24.77 23.21 -32.33
C ARG A 357 -24.30 24.18 -33.41
N GLN A 358 -23.37 23.76 -34.27
CA GLN A 358 -22.91 24.53 -35.42
C GLN A 358 -23.95 24.54 -36.55
N ASP A 359 -24.54 23.38 -36.86
CA ASP A 359 -25.60 23.25 -37.85
C ASP A 359 -26.68 22.24 -37.40
N ALA A 360 -27.83 22.77 -36.99
CA ALA A 360 -28.97 21.95 -36.57
C ALA A 360 -29.62 21.18 -37.75
N GLY A 361 -29.32 21.55 -38.99
CA GLY A 361 -29.77 20.86 -40.20
C GLY A 361 -28.86 19.73 -40.65
N HIS A 362 -27.67 19.58 -40.04
CA HIS A 362 -26.72 18.53 -40.36
C HIS A 362 -27.26 17.15 -39.99
N ASN A 363 -27.10 16.17 -40.90
CA ASN A 363 -27.55 14.80 -40.63
C ASN A 363 -26.52 14.06 -39.77
N LEU A 364 -26.84 13.92 -38.48
CA LEU A 364 -25.97 13.32 -37.47
C LEU A 364 -26.00 11.78 -37.39
N MET A 365 -26.81 11.13 -38.23
CA MET A 365 -26.97 9.68 -38.18
C MET A 365 -25.64 8.91 -38.38
N PRO A 366 -24.79 9.25 -39.37
CA PRO A 366 -23.52 8.55 -39.56
C PRO A 366 -22.58 8.65 -38.35
N GLU A 367 -22.47 9.84 -37.75
CA GLU A 367 -21.64 10.08 -36.57
C GLU A 367 -22.19 9.36 -35.34
N LEU A 368 -23.52 9.29 -35.21
CA LEU A 368 -24.18 8.53 -34.15
C LEU A 368 -23.95 7.03 -34.29
N ASP A 369 -24.03 6.48 -35.51
CA ASP A 369 -23.74 5.06 -35.78
C ASP A 369 -22.29 4.73 -35.41
N HIS A 370 -21.34 5.60 -35.80
CA HIS A 370 -19.93 5.46 -35.44
C HIS A 370 -19.71 5.49 -33.92
N LEU A 371 -20.40 6.38 -33.20
CA LEU A 371 -20.37 6.42 -31.73
C LEU A 371 -20.93 5.14 -31.11
N VAL A 372 -22.03 4.59 -31.64
CA VAL A 372 -22.60 3.34 -31.15
C VAL A 372 -21.61 2.19 -31.33
N ASP A 373 -20.92 2.12 -32.46
CA ASP A 373 -19.94 1.09 -32.73
C ASP A 373 -18.69 1.21 -31.84
N SER A 374 -18.20 2.43 -31.59
CA SER A 374 -17.06 2.65 -30.69
C SER A 374 -17.37 2.23 -29.24
N ILE A 375 -18.57 2.56 -28.73
CA ILE A 375 -19.04 2.11 -27.42
C ILE A 375 -19.10 0.57 -27.35
N ARG A 376 -19.63 -0.09 -28.39
CA ARG A 376 -19.70 -1.55 -28.46
C ARG A 376 -18.32 -2.20 -28.43
N LEU A 377 -17.38 -1.67 -29.23
CA LEU A 377 -16.00 -2.17 -29.28
C LEU A 377 -15.31 -2.03 -27.91
N GLN A 378 -15.47 -0.89 -27.24
CA GLN A 378 -14.89 -0.65 -25.93
C GLN A 378 -15.49 -1.58 -24.86
N ALA A 379 -16.81 -1.79 -24.88
CA ALA A 379 -17.47 -2.71 -23.97
C ALA A 379 -16.99 -4.17 -24.14
N GLN A 380 -16.74 -4.61 -25.38
CA GLN A 380 -16.18 -5.93 -25.68
C GLN A 380 -14.72 -6.05 -25.20
N ALA A 381 -13.91 -5.02 -25.40
CA ALA A 381 -12.54 -4.97 -24.90
C ALA A 381 -12.49 -5.04 -23.36
N GLN A 382 -13.36 -4.30 -22.67
CA GLN A 382 -13.46 -4.34 -21.19
C GLN A 382 -14.00 -5.67 -20.65
N ALA A 383 -14.91 -6.34 -21.35
CA ALA A 383 -15.33 -7.70 -20.98
C ALA A 383 -14.19 -8.73 -21.05
N SER A 384 -13.18 -8.46 -21.88
CA SER A 384 -11.97 -9.26 -22.06
C SER A 384 -10.88 -8.92 -21.03
N TYR A 385 -10.81 -7.65 -20.62
CA TYR A 385 -9.89 -7.10 -19.61
C TYR A 385 -10.60 -6.92 -18.27
N ARG A 386 -10.87 -8.02 -17.55
CA ARG A 386 -11.37 -7.98 -16.17
C ARG A 386 -10.26 -7.90 -15.12
N GLU A 387 -9.16 -7.21 -15.41
CA GLU A 387 -8.07 -6.87 -14.47
C GLU A 387 -7.42 -5.57 -15.02
N ALA A 388 -7.34 -4.42 -14.36
CA ALA A 388 -7.68 -3.98 -13.01
C ALA A 388 -8.21 -2.54 -13.12
N PRO A 389 -9.19 -2.10 -12.30
CA PRO A 389 -9.35 -0.66 -12.09
C PRO A 389 -8.02 -0.11 -11.56
N ILE A 390 -7.67 1.14 -11.89
CA ILE A 390 -6.70 1.90 -11.09
C ILE A 390 -7.25 1.85 -9.68
N SER A 391 -6.74 0.91 -8.90
CA SER A 391 -7.43 0.49 -7.71
C SER A 391 -7.25 1.63 -6.74
N LEU A 392 -8.33 2.10 -6.14
CA LEU A 392 -8.28 2.97 -4.99
C LEU A 392 -7.37 2.39 -3.87
N MET A 393 -7.08 1.07 -3.93
CA MET A 393 -6.05 0.40 -3.12
C MET A 393 -4.62 0.80 -3.44
N SER A 394 -4.28 1.20 -4.67
CA SER A 394 -2.96 1.69 -5.04
C SER A 394 -2.58 2.96 -4.26
N TRP A 395 -3.54 3.83 -3.96
CA TRP A 395 -3.30 5.00 -3.11
C TRP A 395 -3.24 4.66 -1.61
N LEU A 396 -3.75 3.49 -1.22
CA LEU A 396 -3.74 3.02 0.16
C LEU A 396 -2.49 2.20 0.50
N ASP A 397 -1.58 2.02 -0.47
CA ASP A 397 -0.30 1.37 -0.28
C ASP A 397 0.83 2.40 -0.46
N PRO A 398 1.68 2.67 0.56
CA PRO A 398 2.75 3.65 0.41
C PRO A 398 3.77 3.16 -0.63
N SER A 399 3.94 3.91 -1.72
CA SER A 399 4.94 3.63 -2.77
C SER A 399 6.39 3.57 -2.26
N SER A 400 6.63 4.04 -1.04
CA SER A 400 7.93 4.05 -0.38
C SER A 400 7.85 3.63 1.09
N ASP A 401 7.17 2.51 1.41
CA ASP A 401 7.14 2.00 2.78
C ASP A 401 8.57 1.64 3.25
N PRO A 402 9.17 2.39 4.21
CA PRO A 402 10.49 2.10 4.74
C PRO A 402 10.51 0.79 5.54
N LEU A 403 9.34 0.23 5.87
CA LEU A 403 9.23 -1.09 6.47
C LEU A 403 9.52 -2.20 5.44
N GLU A 404 9.21 -1.97 4.16
CA GLU A 404 9.46 -2.93 3.08
C GLU A 404 10.90 -2.84 2.54
N LYS A 405 11.48 -1.63 2.50
CA LYS A 405 12.84 -1.41 1.95
C LYS A 405 13.99 -1.94 2.83
N LEU A 406 13.71 -2.57 3.97
CA LEU A 406 14.70 -2.93 5.00
C LEU A 406 14.64 -4.40 5.45
N GLU A 407 13.97 -5.29 4.68
CA GLU A 407 13.95 -6.74 4.93
C GLU A 407 15.22 -7.47 4.46
#